data_AF-A0A0N1IJX2-F1
#
_entry.id   AF-A0A0N1IJX2-F1
#
_cell.length_a   1.000
_cell.length_b   1.000
_cell.length_c   1.000
_cell.angle_alpha   90.00
_cell.angle_beta   90.00
_cell.angle_gamma   90.00
#
_symmetry.space_group_name_H-M   'P 1'
#
loop_
_entity.id
_entity.type
_entity.pdbx_description
1 polymer ?
#
loop_
_entity_poly.entity_id
_entity_poly.type
_entity_poly.pdbx_seq_one_letter_code
_entity_poly.pdbx_strand_id
1 'polypeptide(L)' 'YIFVPFAVETLRPWGAEARQLFKEISVRLIDVSGDSRAGAHFGQRLSLVIQRGNAASLLGTLPCQRSDLGSIFYII' A
#
# COMPACT_ATOMS: atom_id res chain seq x y z
N TYR A 1 -0.77 2.16 -24.27
CA TYR A 1 -0.91 1.90 -22.82
C TYR A 1 0.15 2.72 -22.12
N ILE A 2 -0.22 3.62 -21.20
CA ILE A 2 0.76 4.36 -20.38
C ILE A 2 0.90 3.57 -19.09
N PHE A 3 2.05 2.91 -18.90
CA PHE A 3 2.41 2.29 -17.64
C PHE A 3 3.07 3.33 -16.75
N VAL A 4 2.45 3.67 -15.62
CA VAL A 4 3.05 4.56 -14.61
C VAL A 4 3.38 3.72 -13.38
N PRO A 5 4.66 3.51 -13.04
CA PRO A 5 5.02 2.76 -11.85
C PRO A 5 4.64 3.56 -10.60
N PHE A 6 3.89 2.94 -9.69
CA PHE A 6 3.59 3.48 -8.36
C PHE A 6 4.51 2.80 -7.35
N ALA A 7 5.63 3.45 -7.03
CA ALA A 7 6.58 2.97 -6.03
C ALA A 7 6.27 3.62 -4.68
N VAL A 8 6.16 2.80 -3.64
CA VAL A 8 5.99 3.27 -2.26
C VAL A 8 7.23 2.86 -1.47
N GLU A 9 7.92 3.85 -0.90
CA GLU A 9 9.06 3.62 -0.03
C GLU A 9 8.59 2.95 1.27
N THR A 10 9.29 1.88 1.67
CA THR A 10 8.87 0.89 2.67
C THR A 10 8.44 1.47 4.03
N LEU A 11 8.92 2.67 4.40
CA LEU A 11 8.71 3.27 5.72
C LEU A 11 8.38 4.77 5.68
N ARG A 12 8.10 5.33 4.51
CA ARG A 12 7.93 6.78 4.37
C ARG A 12 6.51 7.16 3.95
N PRO A 13 6.02 8.32 4.43
CA PRO A 13 4.73 8.83 4.02
C PRO A 13 4.71 9.09 2.51
N TRP A 14 3.51 9.05 1.93
CA TRP A 14 3.34 9.33 0.51
C TRP A 14 3.77 10.76 0.17
N GLY A 15 4.50 10.90 -0.94
CA GLY A 15 4.80 12.19 -1.55
C GLY A 15 3.54 12.97 -1.94
N ALA A 16 3.69 14.26 -2.27
CA ALA A 16 2.58 15.11 -2.69
C ALA A 16 1.92 14.58 -3.98
N GLU A 17 2.73 14.08 -4.89
CA GLU A 17 2.37 13.53 -6.20
C GLU A 17 1.55 12.25 -6.04
N ALA A 18 1.99 11.34 -5.16
CA ALA A 18 1.27 10.10 -4.86
C ALA A 18 -0.10 10.37 -4.21
N ARG A 19 -0.17 11.35 -3.29
CA ARG A 19 -1.42 11.77 -2.67
C ARG A 19 -2.38 12.40 -3.69
N GLN A 20 -1.86 13.21 -4.60
CA GLN A 20 -2.65 13.82 -5.67
C GLN A 20 -3.20 12.76 -6.63
N LEU A 21 -2.36 11.82 -7.08
CA LEU A 21 -2.78 10.70 -7.92
C LEU A 21 -3.85 9.84 -7.23
N PHE A 22 -3.66 9.51 -5.95
CA PHE A 22 -4.65 8.76 -5.18
C PHE A 22 -6.01 9.48 -5.15
N LYS A 23 -6.01 10.79 -4.93
CA LYS A 23 -7.24 11.60 -4.90
C LYS A 23 -7.94 11.59 -6.26
N GLU A 24 -7.20 11.78 -7.35
CA GLU A 24 -7.74 11.75 -8.71
C GLU A 24 -8.36 10.40 -9.08
N ILE A 25 -7.69 9.29 -8.75
CA ILE A 25 -8.23 7.95 -8.96
C ILE A 25 -9.49 7.73 -8.11
N SER A 26 -9.47 8.15 -6.85
CA SER A 26 -10.60 8.00 -5.94
C SER A 26 -11.84 8.73 -6.46
N VAL A 27 -11.69 9.95 -6.96
CA VAL A 27 -12.79 10.73 -7.58
C VAL A 27 -13.32 10.00 -8.81
N ARG A 28 -12.44 9.57 -9.73
CA ARG A 28 -12.87 8.86 -10.95
C ARG A 28 -13.59 7.54 -10.64
N LEU A 29 -13.17 6.83 -9.60
CA LEU A 29 -13.86 5.61 -9.16
C LEU A 29 -15.26 5.90 -8.65
N ILE A 30 -15.44 6.98 -7.89
CA ILE A 30 -16.77 7.42 -7.42
C ILE A 30 -17.64 7.79 -8.63
N ASP A 31 -17.12 8.60 -9.55
CA ASP A 31 -17.87 9.07 -10.73
C ASP A 31 -18.33 7.93 -11.65
N VAL A 32 -17.45 6.94 -11.91
CA VAL A 32 -17.75 5.82 -12.82
C VAL A 32 -18.65 4.77 -12.16
N SER A 33 -18.49 4.54 -10.86
CA SER A 33 -19.27 3.50 -10.15
C SER A 33 -20.60 4.01 -9.59
N GLY A 34 -20.74 5.32 -9.36
CA GLY A 34 -21.85 5.91 -8.62
C GLY A 34 -21.81 5.65 -7.10
N ASP A 35 -20.81 4.93 -6.59
CA ASP A 35 -20.66 4.62 -5.17
C ASP A 35 -19.71 5.62 -4.51
N SER A 36 -20.22 6.42 -3.57
CA SER A 36 -19.44 7.39 -2.80
C SER A 36 -18.36 6.75 -1.93
N ARG A 37 -18.43 5.44 -1.66
CA ARG A 37 -17.45 4.68 -0.87
C ARG A 37 -16.34 4.08 -1.71
N ALA A 38 -16.44 4.12 -3.04
CA ALA A 38 -15.48 3.47 -3.94
C ALA A 38 -14.04 3.94 -3.69
N GLY A 39 -13.84 5.24 -3.44
CA GLY A 39 -12.53 5.79 -3.08
C GLY A 39 -11.97 5.24 -1.75
N ALA A 40 -12.84 5.06 -0.74
CA ALA A 40 -12.43 4.48 0.55
C ALA A 40 -12.04 3.01 0.41
N HIS A 41 -12.82 2.22 -0.33
CA HIS A 41 -12.50 0.82 -0.61
C HIS A 41 -11.20 0.67 -1.40
N PHE A 42 -10.95 1.57 -2.36
CA PHE A 42 -9.69 1.63 -3.07
C PHE A 42 -8.52 1.91 -2.13
N GLY A 43 -8.64 2.92 -1.26
CA GLY A 43 -7.64 3.22 -0.23
C GLY A 43 -7.31 2.04 0.66
N GLN A 44 -8.33 1.35 1.19
CA GLN A 44 -8.16 0.16 2.03
C GLN A 44 -7.36 -0.94 1.30
N ARG A 45 -7.74 -1.26 0.05
CA ARG A 45 -7.03 -2.28 -0.75
C ARG A 45 -5.59 -1.88 -1.05
N LEU A 46 -5.37 -0.61 -1.40
CA LEU A 46 -4.05 -0.07 -1.68
C LEU A 46 -3.16 -0.13 -0.43
N SER A 47 -3.67 0.24 0.74
CA SER A 47 -2.95 0.14 2.01
C SER A 47 -2.54 -1.30 2.34
N LEU A 48 -3.40 -2.29 2.10
CA LEU A 48 -3.08 -3.70 2.34
C LEU A 48 -1.97 -4.20 1.42
N VAL A 49 -2.00 -3.88 0.12
CA VAL A 49 -0.94 -4.33 -0.80
C VAL A 49 0.40 -3.68 -0.49
N ILE A 50 0.40 -2.40 -0.05
CA ILE A 50 1.62 -1.71 0.41
C ILE A 50 2.18 -2.41 1.64
N GLN A 51 1.36 -2.65 2.67
CA GLN A 51 1.81 -3.33 3.89
C GLN A 51 2.37 -4.72 3.60
N ARG A 52 1.75 -5.47 2.68
CA ARG A 52 2.27 -6.78 2.23
C ARG A 52 3.61 -6.65 1.52
N GLY A 53 3.77 -5.67 0.64
CA GLY A 53 5.06 -5.38 -0.02
C GLY A 53 6.15 -5.00 0.98
N ASN A 54 5.79 -4.20 1.99
CA ASN A 54 6.72 -3.79 3.05
C ASN A 54 7.14 -4.99 3.91
N ALA A 55 6.18 -5.82 4.33
CA ALA A 55 6.47 -7.04 5.09
C ALA A 55 7.33 -8.03 4.29
N ALA A 56 7.04 -8.23 3.00
CA ALA A 56 7.86 -9.09 2.13
C ALA A 56 9.30 -8.57 2.00
N SER A 57 9.47 -7.24 1.85
CA SER A 57 10.78 -6.61 1.79
C SER A 57 11.56 -6.81 3.09
N LEU A 58 10.92 -6.61 4.26
CA LEU A 58 11.53 -6.84 5.56
C LEU A 58 11.92 -8.31 5.75
N LEU A 59 10.99 -9.24 5.51
CA LEU A 59 11.24 -10.68 5.63
C LEU A 59 12.37 -11.16 4.70
N GLY A 60 12.51 -10.56 3.51
CA GLY A 60 13.60 -10.87 2.59
C GLY A 60 14.98 -10.37 3.05
N THR A 61 15.02 -9.42 3.99
CA THR A 61 16.27 -8.88 4.56
C THR A 61 16.70 -9.56 5.86
N LEU A 62 15.78 -10.27 6.53
CA LEU A 62 16.11 -10.98 7.76
C LEU A 62 16.96 -12.22 7.45
N PRO A 63 18.01 -12.50 8.25
CA PRO A 63 18.73 -13.76 8.13
C PRO A 63 17.74 -14.90 8.38
N CYS A 64 17.81 -15.94 7.56
CA CYS A 64 16.98 -17.14 7.68
C CYS A 64 17.29 -17.87 9.00
N GLN A 65 16.74 -17.40 10.12
CA GLN A 65 16.62 -18.17 11.34
C GLN A 65 15.19 -18.67 11.41
N ARG A 66 15.07 -19.98 11.18
CA ARG A 66 13.83 -20.76 10.97
C ARG A 66 12.92 -20.85 12.20
N SER A 67 13.08 -19.95 13.15
CA SER A 67 12.40 -19.98 14.44
C SER A 67 12.50 -18.59 15.03
N ASP A 68 11.61 -17.69 14.60
CA ASP A 68 10.69 -16.99 15.50
C ASP A 68 9.94 -15.89 14.72
N LEU A 69 8.94 -16.27 13.91
CA LEU A 69 8.01 -15.29 13.33
C LEU A 69 7.15 -14.59 14.41
N GLY A 70 7.11 -15.13 15.64
CA GLY A 70 6.31 -14.63 16.75
C GLY A 70 6.80 -13.28 17.28
N SER A 71 8.11 -13.02 17.25
CA SER A 71 8.70 -11.78 17.76
C SER A 71 8.47 -10.56 16.86
N ILE A 72 8.16 -10.75 15.57
CA ILE A 72 7.83 -9.63 14.65
C ILE A 72 6.46 -9.03 14.98
N PHE A 73 5.50 -9.84 15.42
CA PHE A 73 4.17 -9.37 15.84
C PHE A 73 4.15 -8.76 17.25
N TYR A 74 5.23 -8.91 18.03
CA TYR A 74 5.32 -8.40 19.40
C TYR A 74 5.95 -7.00 19.49
N ILE A 75 6.51 -6.49 18.38
CA ILE A 75 7.20 -5.19 18.30
C ILE A 75 6.31 -4.10 17.68
N ILE A 76 5.12 -4.44 17.19
CA ILE A 76 4.10 -3.49 16.69
C ILE A 76 2.95 -3.44 17.69
#